data_AF-A0A7Y5D9Y7-F1
#
_entry.id   AF-A0A7Y5D9Y7-F1
#
_cell.length_a   1.000
_cell.length_b   1.000
_cell.length_c   1.000
_cell.angle_alpha   90.00
_cell.angle_beta   90.00
_cell.angle_gamma   90.00
#
_symmetry.space_group_name_H-M   'P 1'
#
loop_
_entity.id
_entity.type
_entity.pdbx_description
1 polymer ?
#
loop_
_entity_poly.entity_id
_entity_poly.type
_entity_poly.pdbx_seq_one_letter_code
_entity_poly.pdbx_strand_id
1 'polypeptide(L)'
;MSFGKNRKGNYYQLVGGAYKTLPGVEKVFKENSVKPDKRFETEHGIAKNDLRFRLPGKRVLKIIRWFNSREDRETSQWREFCEELLTTNIIADKHSFRFIDYKYATTIQTPMQKAKNLSCQEILIFELFDLIPNDEQIKVLDELYKNGDTDKVKWADETLINSLGFDERKKEMEYEIGAHTKWAINEKYSTE
;
A
#
# COMPACT_ATOMS: atom_id res chain seq x y z
N MET A 1 -3.42 -14.49 5.18
CA MET A 1 -3.49 -13.34 4.24
C MET A 1 -2.31 -13.45 3.27
N SER A 2 -2.48 -13.06 2.01
CA SER A 2 -1.41 -13.14 1.00
C SER A 2 -0.68 -11.80 0.88
N PHE A 3 0.65 -11.85 0.77
CA PHE A 3 1.51 -10.68 0.63
C PHE A 3 2.30 -10.74 -0.68
N GLY A 4 2.33 -9.63 -1.42
CA GLY A 4 3.15 -9.45 -2.60
C GLY A 4 4.57 -9.02 -2.22
N LYS A 5 5.58 -9.47 -2.97
CA LYS A 5 6.95 -8.98 -2.79
C LYS A 5 7.04 -7.50 -3.20
N ASN A 6 7.56 -6.65 -2.31
CA ASN A 6 7.76 -5.24 -2.61
C ASN A 6 8.72 -5.08 -3.81
N ARG A 7 8.37 -4.23 -4.77
CA ARG A 7 9.18 -4.01 -5.99
C ARG A 7 10.56 -3.39 -5.73
N LYS A 8 10.74 -2.67 -4.61
CA LYS A 8 11.95 -1.90 -4.28
C LYS A 8 12.70 -2.39 -3.04
N GLY A 9 12.13 -3.33 -2.29
CA GLY A 9 12.69 -3.88 -1.06
C GLY A 9 12.59 -5.40 -1.03
N ASN A 10 13.39 -6.05 -0.18
CA ASN A 10 13.34 -7.50 -0.03
C ASN A 10 12.39 -7.93 1.10
N TYR A 11 11.19 -7.36 1.13
CA TYR A 11 10.15 -7.68 2.09
C TYR A 11 8.79 -7.86 1.40
N TYR A 12 7.88 -8.55 2.07
CA TYR A 12 6.52 -8.80 1.62
C TYR A 12 5.54 -7.81 2.27
N GLN A 13 4.57 -7.34 1.50
CA GLN A 13 3.57 -6.36 1.91
C GLN A 13 2.18 -6.68 1.33
N LEU A 14 1.15 -6.02 1.84
CA LEU A 14 -0.16 -6.04 1.20
C LEU A 14 -0.09 -5.48 -0.20
N VAL A 15 -1.03 -5.90 -1.05
CA VAL A 15 -1.19 -5.35 -2.40
C VAL A 15 -1.51 -3.86 -2.28
N GLY A 16 -0.67 -3.01 -2.85
CA GLY A 16 -0.84 -1.57 -2.77
C GLY A 16 0.43 -0.75 -3.00
N GLY A 17 0.23 0.55 -3.19
CA GLY A 17 1.31 1.49 -3.45
C GLY A 17 0.92 2.92 -3.12
N ALA A 18 1.74 3.87 -3.57
CA ALA A 18 1.42 5.28 -3.36
C ALA A 18 0.35 5.71 -4.36
N TYR A 19 -0.66 6.41 -3.86
CA TYR A 19 -1.63 7.11 -4.69
C TYR A 19 -0.94 8.03 -5.71
N LYS A 20 -1.62 8.27 -6.83
CA LYS A 20 -1.20 9.27 -7.81
C LYS A 20 -1.93 10.60 -7.61
N THR A 21 -1.26 11.70 -7.90
CA THR A 21 -1.90 12.99 -8.14
C THR A 21 -2.49 13.03 -9.55
N LEU A 22 -3.59 13.76 -9.72
CA LEU A 22 -4.25 14.00 -11.00
C LEU A 22 -4.03 15.46 -11.45
N PRO A 23 -4.27 15.78 -12.75
CA PRO A 23 -4.26 17.16 -13.22
C PRO A 23 -5.23 18.03 -12.41
N GLY A 24 -4.81 19.22 -12.00
CA GLY A 24 -5.58 20.13 -11.13
C GLY A 24 -4.92 20.36 -9.76
N VAL A 25 -4.13 19.39 -9.30
CA VAL A 25 -3.42 19.40 -8.01
C VAL A 25 -2.43 20.57 -7.87
N GLU A 26 -1.99 21.17 -8.98
CA GLU A 26 -0.92 22.18 -9.02
C GLU A 26 -1.26 23.40 -8.16
N LYS A 27 -2.53 23.80 -8.14
CA LYS A 27 -3.00 24.93 -7.34
C LYS A 27 -2.83 24.63 -5.85
N VAL A 28 -3.35 23.48 -5.40
CA VAL A 28 -3.24 23.04 -4.00
C VAL A 28 -1.77 22.92 -3.58
N PHE A 29 -0.94 22.33 -4.43
CA PHE A 29 0.48 22.13 -4.14
C PHE A 29 1.24 23.46 -4.05
N LYS A 30 0.98 24.40 -4.98
CA LYS A 30 1.58 25.73 -4.95
C LYS A 30 1.18 26.51 -3.69
N GLU A 31 -0.11 26.55 -3.36
CA GLU A 31 -0.65 27.26 -2.19
C GLU A 31 -0.10 26.74 -0.85
N ASN A 32 0.21 25.45 -0.79
CA ASN A 32 0.73 24.78 0.40
C ASN A 32 2.26 24.58 0.37
N SER A 33 2.95 25.11 -0.65
CA SER A 33 4.41 24.99 -0.81
C SER A 33 4.89 23.53 -0.79
N VAL A 34 4.10 22.65 -1.41
CA VAL A 34 4.40 21.22 -1.56
C VAL A 34 5.57 21.06 -2.51
N LYS A 35 6.52 20.22 -2.11
CA LYS A 35 7.69 19.80 -2.90
C LYS A 35 7.56 18.30 -3.15
N PRO A 36 7.21 17.87 -4.37
CA PRO A 36 7.14 16.45 -4.73
C PRO A 36 8.44 15.73 -4.37
N ASP A 37 8.34 14.49 -3.90
CA ASP A 37 9.52 13.67 -3.68
C ASP A 37 10.07 13.20 -5.03
N LYS A 38 11.30 13.63 -5.35
CA LYS A 38 12.02 13.25 -6.58
C LYS A 38 13.09 12.18 -6.33
N ARG A 39 13.18 11.64 -5.11
CA ARG A 39 14.25 10.71 -4.72
C ARG A 39 14.08 9.31 -5.29
N PHE A 40 12.86 8.95 -5.69
CA PHE A 40 12.56 7.61 -6.16
C PHE A 40 12.41 7.60 -7.69
N GLU A 41 13.43 7.07 -8.36
CA GLU A 41 13.30 6.64 -9.75
C GLU A 41 12.63 5.25 -9.80
N THR A 42 11.90 5.02 -10.88
CA THR A 42 11.30 3.76 -11.29
C THR A 42 11.92 3.35 -12.61
N GLU A 43 11.71 2.11 -13.04
CA GLU A 43 12.12 1.62 -14.36
C GLU A 43 11.54 2.45 -15.54
N HIS A 44 10.50 3.25 -15.29
CA HIS A 44 9.88 4.17 -16.23
C HIS A 44 10.25 5.66 -16.00
N GLY A 45 11.31 5.95 -15.24
CA GLY A 45 11.78 7.30 -14.87
C GLY A 45 11.40 7.70 -13.44
N ILE A 46 11.55 8.97 -13.06
CA ILE A 46 11.06 9.49 -11.76
C ILE A 46 9.62 9.02 -11.55
N ALA A 47 9.27 8.54 -10.35
CA ALA A 47 7.91 8.15 -9.99
C ALA A 47 6.96 9.35 -10.10
N LYS A 48 6.56 9.70 -11.33
CA LYS A 48 5.77 10.88 -11.63
C LYS A 48 4.43 10.72 -10.93
N ASN A 49 4.03 11.79 -10.27
CA ASN A 49 2.73 11.94 -9.61
C ASN A 49 2.52 11.07 -8.37
N ASP A 50 3.52 10.35 -7.84
CA ASP A 50 3.35 9.70 -6.52
C ASP A 50 2.97 10.74 -5.47
N LEU A 51 1.98 10.40 -4.65
CA LEU A 51 1.51 11.19 -3.52
C LEU A 51 2.46 11.04 -2.33
N ARG A 52 3.73 11.36 -2.59
CA ARG A 52 4.84 11.42 -1.64
C ARG A 52 5.50 12.77 -1.82
N PHE A 53 5.45 13.61 -0.80
CA PHE A 53 5.96 14.97 -0.90
C PHE A 53 6.36 15.53 0.46
N ARG A 54 7.08 16.64 0.41
CA ARG A 54 7.46 17.44 1.59
C ARG A 54 6.74 18.77 1.57
N LEU A 55 6.44 19.29 2.75
CA LEU A 55 5.79 20.59 2.93
C LEU A 55 6.21 21.22 4.27
N PRO A 56 6.03 22.54 4.44
CA PRO A 56 6.19 23.16 5.75
C PRO A 56 5.21 22.59 6.78
N GLY A 57 5.69 22.29 7.99
CA GLY A 57 4.86 21.67 9.05
C GLY A 57 3.54 22.38 9.32
N LYS A 58 3.52 23.72 9.28
CA LYS A 58 2.30 24.55 9.45
C LYS A 58 1.20 24.32 8.39
N ARG A 59 1.50 23.60 7.31
CA ARG A 59 0.55 23.27 6.22
C ARG A 59 0.04 21.83 6.30
N VAL A 60 0.55 21.00 7.21
CA VAL A 60 0.20 19.57 7.33
C VAL A 60 -1.30 19.35 7.45
N LEU A 61 -1.97 20.04 8.38
CA LEU A 61 -3.43 19.88 8.56
C LEU A 61 -4.24 20.28 7.32
N LYS A 62 -3.78 21.27 6.55
CA LYS A 62 -4.45 21.69 5.30
C LYS A 62 -4.34 20.60 4.25
N ILE A 63 -3.16 19.99 4.12
CA ILE A 63 -2.94 18.92 3.17
C ILE A 63 -3.65 17.62 3.57
N ILE A 64 -3.75 17.30 4.86
CA ILE A 64 -4.56 16.15 5.31
C ILE A 64 -6.03 16.37 4.96
N ARG A 65 -6.57 17.58 5.16
CA ARG A 65 -7.95 17.91 4.75
C ARG A 65 -8.16 17.77 3.25
N TRP A 66 -7.20 18.23 2.44
CA TRP A 66 -7.23 18.03 0.99
C TRP A 66 -7.14 16.54 0.61
N PHE A 67 -6.27 15.76 1.25
CA PHE A 67 -6.22 14.31 1.00
C PHE A 67 -7.59 13.66 1.26
N ASN A 68 -8.27 14.06 2.34
CA ASN A 68 -9.60 13.56 2.70
C ASN A 68 -10.71 14.08 1.76
N SER A 69 -10.54 15.23 1.09
CA SER A 69 -11.53 15.72 0.12
C SER A 69 -11.55 14.92 -1.18
N ARG A 70 -10.50 14.11 -1.43
CA ARG A 70 -10.33 13.29 -2.65
C ARG A 70 -10.18 14.09 -3.93
N GLU A 71 -10.01 15.41 -3.83
CA GLU A 71 -9.84 16.31 -4.96
C GLU A 71 -8.49 16.08 -5.65
N ASP A 72 -8.50 15.94 -6.98
CA ASP A 72 -7.32 15.83 -7.84
C ASP A 72 -6.28 14.78 -7.40
N ARG A 73 -6.75 13.67 -6.82
CA ARG A 73 -5.94 12.48 -6.53
C ARG A 73 -6.65 11.20 -6.98
N GLU A 74 -5.86 10.15 -7.14
CA GLU A 74 -6.36 8.79 -7.29
C GLU A 74 -7.19 8.38 -6.06
N THR A 75 -8.32 7.73 -6.33
CA THR A 75 -9.28 7.25 -5.31
C THR A 75 -9.66 5.78 -5.52
N SER A 76 -9.06 5.12 -6.51
CA SER A 76 -9.34 3.72 -6.86
C SER A 76 -8.12 2.86 -6.59
N GLN A 77 -8.35 1.62 -6.11
CA GLN A 77 -7.29 0.63 -5.91
C GLN A 77 -6.97 -0.18 -7.18
N TRP A 78 -7.75 0.03 -8.24
CA TRP A 78 -7.68 -0.78 -9.45
C TRP A 78 -6.30 -0.78 -10.10
N ARG A 79 -5.62 0.38 -10.13
CA ARG A 79 -4.27 0.49 -10.69
C ARG A 79 -3.28 -0.40 -9.94
N GLU A 80 -3.22 -0.28 -8.62
CA GLU A 80 -2.29 -1.08 -7.80
C GLU A 80 -2.62 -2.57 -7.88
N PHE A 81 -3.91 -2.94 -7.87
CA PHE A 81 -4.33 -4.32 -8.09
C PHE A 81 -3.82 -4.87 -9.43
N CYS A 82 -3.99 -4.11 -10.51
CA CYS A 82 -3.51 -4.50 -11.84
C CYS A 82 -1.98 -4.61 -11.89
N GLU A 83 -1.29 -3.60 -11.36
CA GLU A 83 0.16 -3.53 -11.38
C GLU A 83 0.79 -4.67 -10.57
N GLU A 84 0.30 -4.94 -9.37
CA GLU A 84 0.93 -5.87 -8.46
C GLU A 84 0.48 -7.32 -8.63
N LEU A 85 -0.76 -7.57 -9.09
CA LEU A 85 -1.29 -8.94 -9.23
C LEU A 85 -1.39 -9.41 -10.68
N LEU A 86 -1.97 -8.60 -11.57
CA LEU A 86 -2.24 -9.01 -12.96
C LEU A 86 -1.01 -8.87 -13.86
N THR A 87 -0.25 -7.80 -13.69
CA THR A 87 0.94 -7.51 -14.51
C THR A 87 2.10 -8.44 -14.13
N THR A 88 2.23 -8.79 -12.85
CA THR A 88 3.24 -9.73 -12.33
C THR A 88 2.89 -11.20 -12.59
N ASN A 89 1.70 -11.48 -13.11
CA ASN A 89 1.12 -12.81 -13.31
C ASN A 89 1.06 -13.64 -12.01
N ILE A 90 0.82 -12.99 -10.87
CA ILE A 90 0.47 -13.70 -9.62
C ILE A 90 -0.92 -14.34 -9.79
N ILE A 91 -1.87 -13.57 -10.32
CA ILE A 91 -3.15 -14.08 -10.79
C ILE A 91 -2.99 -14.35 -12.29
N ALA A 92 -2.95 -15.64 -12.66
CA ALA A 92 -2.79 -16.06 -14.04
C ALA A 92 -4.05 -15.81 -14.88
N ASP A 93 -5.23 -16.09 -14.30
CA ASP A 93 -6.51 -15.80 -14.93
C ASP A 93 -6.91 -14.33 -14.76
N LYS A 94 -6.41 -13.50 -15.68
CA LYS A 94 -6.71 -12.06 -15.69
C LYS A 94 -8.16 -11.77 -16.11
N HIS A 95 -8.82 -12.70 -16.80
CA HIS A 95 -10.16 -12.48 -17.31
C HIS A 95 -11.17 -12.42 -16.16
N SER A 96 -11.06 -13.38 -15.23
CA SER A 96 -11.85 -13.43 -14.00
C SER A 96 -11.76 -12.17 -13.14
N PHE A 97 -10.66 -11.41 -13.27
CA PHE A 97 -10.41 -10.18 -12.52
C PHE A 97 -10.53 -8.91 -13.36
N ARG A 98 -11.16 -8.96 -14.54
CA ARG A 98 -11.40 -7.76 -15.36
C ARG A 98 -12.15 -6.65 -14.61
N PHE A 99 -13.04 -7.06 -13.71
CA PHE A 99 -13.75 -6.19 -12.77
C PHE A 99 -13.60 -6.76 -11.38
N ILE A 100 -13.34 -5.91 -10.40
CA ILE A 100 -13.29 -6.30 -9.00
C ILE A 100 -14.22 -5.41 -8.20
N ASP A 101 -14.91 -6.01 -7.25
CA ASP A 101 -15.59 -5.26 -6.21
C ASP A 101 -14.67 -5.20 -4.99
N TYR A 102 -14.66 -4.05 -4.34
CA TYR A 102 -13.94 -3.87 -3.09
C TYR A 102 -14.67 -2.85 -2.23
N LYS A 103 -14.61 -3.04 -0.91
CA LYS A 103 -15.16 -2.08 0.05
C LYS A 103 -14.04 -1.36 0.77
N TYR A 104 -14.24 -0.08 1.02
CA TYR A 104 -13.41 0.66 1.96
C TYR A 104 -13.59 0.06 3.36
N ALA A 105 -12.47 -0.28 4.01
CA ALA A 105 -12.46 -0.79 5.38
C ALA A 105 -12.23 0.37 6.36
N THR A 106 -11.07 1.02 6.27
CA THR A 106 -10.70 2.10 7.20
C THR A 106 -9.55 2.96 6.65
N THR A 107 -9.25 4.05 7.34
CA THR A 107 -8.06 4.88 7.10
C THR A 107 -7.21 4.88 8.36
N ILE A 108 -5.95 4.51 8.21
CA ILE A 108 -4.96 4.54 9.27
C ILE A 108 -4.03 5.73 9.03
N GLN A 109 -3.89 6.60 10.03
CA GLN A 109 -2.95 7.71 9.99
C GLN A 109 -1.95 7.58 11.14
N THR A 110 -0.66 7.59 10.84
CA THR A 110 0.36 7.58 11.89
C THR A 110 0.41 8.93 12.61
N PRO A 111 0.84 8.97 13.89
CA PRO A 111 1.26 10.24 14.47
C PRO A 111 2.43 10.83 13.66
N MET A 112 2.67 12.13 13.86
CA MET A 112 3.90 12.74 13.35
C MET A 112 5.10 12.09 14.03
N GLN A 113 5.96 11.48 13.24
CA GLN A 113 7.10 10.70 13.73
C GLN A 113 8.36 11.01 12.92
N LYS A 114 9.54 10.71 13.47
CA LYS A 114 10.80 10.87 12.73
C LYS A 114 10.86 9.80 11.63
N ALA A 115 11.07 10.22 10.39
CA ALA A 115 11.26 9.30 9.28
C ALA A 115 12.53 8.46 9.46
N LYS A 116 12.42 7.14 9.25
CA LYS A 116 13.51 6.18 9.51
C LYS A 116 14.81 6.53 8.76
N ASN A 117 14.70 6.90 7.48
CA ASN A 117 15.82 7.15 6.59
C ASN A 117 15.89 8.59 6.06
N LEU A 118 15.12 9.52 6.64
CA LEU A 118 15.05 10.90 6.18
C LEU A 118 15.24 11.86 7.34
N SER A 119 15.96 12.96 7.10
CA SER A 119 16.06 14.07 8.05
C SER A 119 14.79 14.93 7.99
N CYS A 120 13.64 14.35 8.36
CA CYS A 120 12.36 15.05 8.50
C CYS A 120 11.41 14.29 9.42
N GLN A 121 10.34 14.98 9.83
CA GLN A 121 9.15 14.33 10.37
C GLN A 121 8.28 13.82 9.21
N GLU A 122 7.58 12.72 9.43
CA GLU A 122 6.66 12.10 8.49
C GLU A 122 5.31 11.81 9.16
N ILE A 123 4.29 11.76 8.32
CA ILE A 123 2.97 11.20 8.60
C ILE A 123 2.68 10.28 7.43
N LEU A 124 2.25 9.06 7.72
CA LEU A 124 1.81 8.10 6.73
C LEU A 124 0.30 7.93 6.85
N ILE A 125 -0.38 7.93 5.71
CA ILE A 125 -1.82 7.72 5.63
C ILE A 125 -2.06 6.52 4.71
N PHE A 126 -2.77 5.53 5.22
CA PHE A 126 -3.14 4.31 4.51
C PHE A 126 -4.66 4.25 4.43
N GLU A 127 -5.23 4.07 3.24
CA GLU A 127 -6.65 3.72 3.09
C GLU A 127 -6.68 2.22 2.78
N LEU A 128 -7.37 1.45 3.62
CA LEU A 128 -7.46 0.00 3.53
C LEU A 128 -8.78 -0.40 2.85
N PHE A 129 -8.70 -1.43 2.03
CA PHE A 129 -9.84 -1.95 1.28
C PHE A 129 -9.86 -3.47 1.34
N ASP A 130 -11.06 -4.02 1.51
CA ASP A 130 -11.29 -5.46 1.40
C ASP A 130 -11.75 -5.79 -0.01
N LEU A 131 -11.10 -6.77 -0.64
CA LEU A 131 -11.58 -7.36 -1.87
C LEU A 131 -12.89 -8.12 -1.61
N ILE A 132 -13.87 -7.94 -2.48
CA ILE A 132 -15.13 -8.68 -2.48
C ILE A 132 -15.13 -9.55 -3.75
N PRO A 133 -14.56 -10.77 -3.67
CA PRO A 133 -14.48 -11.62 -4.84
C PRO A 133 -15.85 -12.25 -5.15
N ASN A 134 -16.15 -12.40 -6.44
CA ASN A 134 -17.27 -13.23 -6.90
C ASN A 134 -16.89 -14.74 -6.94
N ASP A 135 -17.84 -15.61 -7.24
CA ASP A 135 -17.63 -17.07 -7.26
C ASP A 135 -16.51 -17.54 -8.20
N GLU A 136 -16.32 -16.85 -9.33
CA GLU A 136 -15.25 -17.15 -10.29
C GLU A 136 -13.89 -16.76 -9.71
N GLN A 137 -13.80 -15.57 -9.13
CA GLN A 137 -12.59 -15.06 -8.48
C GLN A 137 -12.20 -15.87 -7.25
N ILE A 138 -13.17 -16.33 -6.46
CA ILE A 138 -12.91 -17.21 -5.29
C ILE A 138 -12.19 -18.48 -5.73
N LYS A 139 -12.62 -19.13 -6.82
CA LYS A 139 -11.95 -20.34 -7.34
C LYS A 139 -10.50 -20.08 -7.68
N VAL A 140 -10.22 -18.96 -8.34
CA VAL A 140 -8.84 -18.58 -8.70
C VAL A 140 -8.00 -18.29 -7.46
N LEU A 141 -8.56 -17.62 -6.45
CA LEU A 141 -7.86 -17.35 -5.18
C LEU A 141 -7.61 -18.63 -4.38
N ASP A 142 -8.56 -19.57 -4.38
CA ASP A 142 -8.42 -20.88 -3.74
C ASP A 142 -7.33 -21.72 -4.40
N GLU A 143 -7.24 -21.69 -5.73
CA GLU A 143 -6.16 -22.34 -6.47
C GLU A 143 -4.80 -21.69 -6.15
N LEU A 144 -4.74 -20.36 -6.09
CA LEU A 144 -3.54 -19.64 -5.68
C LEU A 144 -3.12 -20.02 -4.25
N TYR A 145 -4.07 -20.18 -3.33
CA TYR A 145 -3.82 -20.62 -1.97
C TYR A 145 -3.27 -22.05 -1.92
N LYS A 146 -3.86 -22.98 -2.69
CA LYS A 146 -3.41 -24.38 -2.78
C LYS A 146 -2.01 -24.52 -3.34
N ASN A 147 -1.59 -23.62 -4.24
CA ASN A 147 -0.23 -23.58 -4.78
C ASN A 147 0.81 -23.17 -3.73
N GLY A 148 0.38 -22.60 -2.61
CA GLY A 148 1.24 -22.25 -1.48
C GLY A 148 2.15 -21.06 -1.76
N ASP A 149 3.28 -21.04 -1.05
CA ASP A 149 4.25 -19.96 -1.12
C ASP A 149 5.07 -19.97 -2.41
N THR A 150 5.38 -18.77 -2.91
CA THR A 150 6.30 -18.54 -4.02
C THR A 150 7.26 -17.39 -3.66
N ASP A 151 8.17 -17.04 -4.56
CA ASP A 151 9.01 -15.85 -4.41
C ASP A 151 8.24 -14.53 -4.61
N LYS A 152 7.04 -14.60 -5.18
CA LYS A 152 6.18 -13.44 -5.44
C LYS A 152 5.08 -13.27 -4.39
N VAL A 153 4.62 -14.38 -3.83
CA VAL A 153 3.50 -14.44 -2.88
C VAL A 153 3.90 -15.26 -1.67
N LYS A 154 3.69 -14.70 -0.48
CA LYS A 154 3.78 -15.43 0.78
C LYS A 154 2.45 -15.42 1.52
N TRP A 155 2.09 -16.56 2.08
CA TRP A 155 0.94 -16.70 2.97
C TRP A 155 1.42 -16.60 4.41
N ALA A 156 0.91 -15.60 5.12
CA ALA A 156 1.22 -15.45 6.54
C ALA A 156 -0.05 -15.47 7.38
N ASP A 157 0.09 -16.08 8.55
CA ASP A 157 -0.87 -15.98 9.65
C ASP A 157 -0.62 -14.72 10.49
N GLU A 158 -1.51 -14.47 11.43
CA GLU A 158 -1.42 -13.30 12.31
C GLU A 158 -0.11 -13.26 13.10
N THR A 159 0.38 -14.42 13.56
CA THR A 159 1.64 -14.53 14.31
C THR A 159 2.82 -14.00 13.50
N LEU A 160 2.98 -14.48 12.26
CA LEU A 160 4.04 -14.02 11.36
C LEU A 160 3.90 -12.52 11.05
N ILE A 161 2.69 -12.03 10.81
CA ILE A 161 2.46 -10.60 10.55
C ILE A 161 2.87 -9.75 11.75
N ASN A 162 2.49 -10.18 12.95
CA ASN A 162 2.76 -9.46 14.19
C ASN A 162 4.24 -9.47 14.57
N SER A 163 4.98 -10.51 14.19
CA SER A 163 6.41 -10.63 14.41
C SER A 163 7.27 -10.07 13.26
N LEU A 164 6.64 -9.48 12.23
CA LEU A 164 7.28 -9.00 11.01
C LEU A 164 8.03 -10.10 10.24
N GLY A 165 7.54 -11.33 10.34
CA GLY A 165 7.98 -12.51 9.63
C GLY A 165 9.00 -13.39 10.37
N PHE A 166 9.18 -13.15 11.68
CA PHE A 166 9.87 -14.08 12.56
C PHE A 166 8.93 -15.21 13.00
N ASP A 167 9.23 -16.46 12.68
CA ASP A 167 8.43 -17.58 13.16
C ASP A 167 8.93 -18.03 14.54
N GLU A 168 8.20 -17.68 15.60
CA GLU A 168 8.52 -18.10 16.96
C GLU A 168 8.52 -19.63 17.13
N ARG A 169 7.76 -20.36 16.29
CA ARG A 169 7.66 -21.82 16.33
C ARG A 169 8.96 -22.47 15.88
N LYS A 170 9.61 -21.89 14.87
CA LYS A 170 10.88 -22.36 14.29
C LYS A 170 12.10 -21.62 14.83
N LYS A 171 11.88 -20.48 15.52
CA LYS A 171 12.90 -19.57 16.04
C LYS A 171 13.80 -18.99 14.95
N GLU A 172 13.23 -18.68 13.79
CA GLU A 172 13.97 -18.15 12.65
C GLU A 172 13.16 -17.09 11.87
N MET A 173 13.86 -16.29 11.07
CA MET A 173 13.23 -15.38 10.12
C MET A 173 12.84 -16.14 8.87
N GLU A 174 11.54 -16.27 8.60
CA GLU A 174 11.02 -16.90 7.39
C GLU A 174 11.18 -15.98 6.18
N TYR A 175 10.71 -14.74 6.33
CA TYR A 175 10.81 -13.68 5.32
C TYR A 175 10.48 -12.34 5.97
N GLU A 176 11.02 -11.23 5.47
CA GLU A 176 10.70 -9.92 6.04
C GLU A 176 9.28 -9.47 5.66
N ILE A 177 8.49 -9.01 6.62
CA ILE A 177 7.18 -8.40 6.39
C ILE A 177 7.24 -6.90 6.70
N GLY A 178 6.71 -6.07 5.80
CA GLY A 178 6.68 -4.62 5.97
C GLY A 178 5.90 -4.20 7.22
N ALA A 179 6.44 -3.27 8.01
CA ALA A 179 5.82 -2.84 9.27
C ALA A 179 4.40 -2.28 9.12
N HIS A 180 4.08 -1.69 7.97
CA HIS A 180 2.75 -1.15 7.68
C HIS A 180 1.69 -2.27 7.53
N THR A 181 2.08 -3.47 7.11
CA THR A 181 1.19 -4.64 7.09
C THR A 181 0.66 -4.96 8.49
N LYS A 182 1.54 -4.90 9.49
CA LYS A 182 1.14 -5.07 10.89
C LYS A 182 0.17 -3.99 11.34
N TRP A 183 0.36 -2.74 10.89
CA TRP A 183 -0.56 -1.66 11.22
C TRP A 183 -1.92 -1.85 10.58
N ALA A 184 -1.96 -2.34 9.33
CA ALA A 184 -3.18 -2.60 8.60
C ALA A 184 -4.05 -3.67 9.28
N ILE A 185 -3.43 -4.75 9.77
CA ILE A 185 -4.17 -5.85 10.42
C ILE A 185 -4.65 -5.50 11.83
N ASN A 186 -3.81 -4.82 12.61
CA ASN A 186 -4.15 -4.51 14.00
C ASN A 186 -4.91 -3.20 14.17
N GLU A 187 -5.18 -2.50 13.06
CA GLU A 187 -5.73 -1.14 13.04
C GLU A 187 -5.03 -0.21 14.06
N LYS A 188 -3.72 -0.39 14.25
CA LYS A 188 -2.98 0.11 15.43
C LYS A 188 -3.00 1.65 15.59
N TYR A 189 -3.45 2.37 14.57
CA TYR A 189 -3.63 3.82 14.59
C TYR A 189 -4.97 4.27 13.98
N SER A 190 -5.96 3.39 13.83
CA SER A 190 -7.33 3.84 13.59
C SER A 190 -7.80 4.55 14.85
N THR A 191 -8.28 5.78 14.70
CA THR A 191 -8.99 6.46 15.78
C THR A 191 -10.33 5.77 15.99
N GLU A 192 -10.63 5.35 17.22
CA GLU A 192 -12.01 5.20 17.70
C GLU A 192 -12.84 6.47 17.41
#